data_AF-A0A2R6S055-F1
#
_entry.id   AF-A0A2R6S055-F1
#
_cell.length_a   1.000
_cell.length_b   1.000
_cell.length_c   1.000
_cell.angle_alpha   90.00
_cell.angle_beta   90.00
_cell.angle_gamma   90.00
#
_symmetry.space_group_name_H-M   'P 1'
#
loop_
_entity.id
_entity.type
_entity.pdbx_description
1 polymer ?
#
loop_
_entity_poly.entity_id
_entity_poly.type
_entity_poly.pdbx_seq_one_letter_code
_entity_poly.pdbx_strand_id
1 'polypeptide(L)'
;MKSMEPDMRDGSKVLPLALNKVFQLKLDDVAFRFIPDPSQIKYALEERRKAGFSDEVFPGVPVFQSRSLVLRSQNKRYRPVFFRREDLEKSLFKASREQNRLNPALREGDIQVRVFWSSCIGGETSVS
;
A
#
# COMPACT_ATOMS: atom_id res chain seq x y z
N MET A 1 2.86 9.03 31.18
CA MET A 1 2.38 7.79 30.52
C MET A 1 1.19 7.29 31.31
N LYS A 2 -0.01 7.24 30.73
CA LYS A 2 -1.20 6.67 31.40
C LYS A 2 -0.93 5.18 31.66
N SER A 3 -1.04 4.76 32.91
CA SER A 3 -0.89 3.37 33.31
C SER A 3 -1.93 2.50 32.60
N MET A 4 -1.47 1.52 31.82
CA MET A 4 -2.31 0.48 31.24
C MET A 4 -3.00 -0.33 32.35
N GLU A 5 -4.27 -0.65 32.15
CA GLU A 5 -5.06 -1.46 33.09
C GLU A 5 -4.40 -2.83 33.32
N PRO A 6 -4.38 -3.35 34.57
CA PRO A 6 -3.71 -4.60 34.91
C PRO A 6 -4.25 -5.80 34.11
N ASP A 7 -5.55 -5.83 33.83
CA ASP A 7 -6.23 -6.95 33.16
C ASP A 7 -5.88 -7.08 31.67
N MET A 8 -5.41 -6.00 31.04
CA MET A 8 -4.94 -6.03 29.65
C MET A 8 -3.57 -6.73 29.50
N ARG A 9 -2.86 -7.00 30.60
CA ARG A 9 -1.48 -7.52 30.57
C ARG A 9 -1.40 -9.01 30.24
N ASP A 10 -2.44 -9.80 30.53
CA ASP A 10 -2.34 -11.28 30.50
C ASP A 10 -3.28 -11.96 29.46
N GLY A 11 -4.14 -11.20 28.78
CA GLY A 11 -5.12 -11.72 27.80
C GLY A 11 -4.90 -11.27 26.35
N SER A 12 -4.03 -10.30 26.10
CA SER A 12 -3.91 -9.66 24.78
C SER A 12 -3.11 -10.53 23.81
N LYS A 13 -3.73 -10.91 22.67
CA LYS A 13 -3.07 -11.67 21.60
C LYS A 13 -3.22 -10.97 20.26
N VAL A 14 -2.18 -11.07 19.42
CA VAL A 14 -2.22 -10.62 18.03
C VAL A 14 -2.96 -11.66 17.20
N LEU A 15 -4.08 -11.27 16.61
CA LEU A 15 -4.87 -12.13 15.74
C LEU A 15 -4.65 -11.70 14.27
N PRO A 16 -4.18 -12.60 13.39
CA PRO A 16 -4.14 -12.30 11.97
C PRO A 16 -5.56 -12.31 11.41
N LEU A 17 -6.00 -11.17 10.88
CA LEU A 17 -7.29 -11.03 10.22
C LEU A 17 -7.11 -10.59 8.78
N ALA A 18 -7.82 -11.24 7.87
CA ALA A 18 -7.83 -10.86 6.47
C ALA A 18 -8.63 -9.56 6.28
N LEU A 19 -8.15 -8.69 5.39
CA LEU A 19 -8.71 -7.35 5.21
C LEU A 19 -10.18 -7.37 4.76
N ASN A 20 -10.58 -8.37 3.97
CA ASN A 20 -11.97 -8.58 3.56
C ASN A 20 -12.90 -8.85 4.77
N LYS A 21 -12.40 -9.50 5.82
CA LYS A 21 -13.15 -9.72 7.06
C LYS A 21 -13.28 -8.42 7.86
N VAL A 22 -12.25 -7.58 7.89
CA VAL A 22 -12.31 -6.26 8.54
C VAL A 22 -13.38 -5.37 7.90
N PHE A 23 -13.53 -5.42 6.57
CA PHE A 23 -14.60 -4.67 5.89
C PHE A 23 -16.00 -5.19 6.22
N GLN A 24 -16.17 -6.49 6.42
CA GLN A 24 -17.46 -7.08 6.85
C GLN A 24 -17.82 -6.62 8.26
N LEU A 25 -16.86 -6.71 9.21
CA LEU A 25 -17.07 -6.32 10.61
C LEU A 25 -17.36 -4.83 10.79
N LYS A 26 -16.87 -3.97 9.88
CA LYS A 26 -17.16 -2.54 9.93
C LYS A 26 -18.67 -2.24 9.74
N LEU A 27 -19.41 -3.14 9.08
CA LEU A 27 -20.87 -3.00 8.90
C LEU A 27 -21.65 -3.28 10.19
N ASP A 28 -21.03 -3.92 11.18
CA ASP A 28 -21.62 -4.28 12.46
C ASP A 28 -21.39 -3.19 13.54
N ASP A 29 -21.30 -1.91 13.13
CA ASP A 29 -21.08 -0.72 13.99
C ASP A 29 -19.73 -0.68 14.74
N VAL A 30 -18.72 -1.41 14.24
CA VAL A 30 -17.34 -1.40 14.77
C VAL A 30 -16.43 -0.50 13.95
N ALA A 31 -15.74 0.45 14.60
CA ALA A 31 -14.77 1.32 13.97
C ALA A 31 -13.36 0.71 13.96
N PHE A 32 -12.79 0.53 12.76
CA PHE A 32 -11.40 0.10 12.60
C PHE A 32 -10.49 1.26 12.19
N ARG A 33 -9.36 1.41 12.89
CA ARG A 33 -8.28 2.32 12.51
C ARG A 33 -7.10 1.51 11.97
N PHE A 34 -6.74 1.76 10.72
CA PHE A 34 -5.52 1.19 10.14
C PHE A 34 -4.31 2.01 10.58
N ILE A 35 -3.29 1.31 11.08
CA ILE A 35 -2.00 1.89 11.48
C ILE A 35 -0.93 1.30 10.54
N PRO A 36 -0.42 2.08 9.57
CA PRO A 36 0.63 1.62 8.68
C PRO A 36 1.97 1.53 9.41
N ASP A 37 2.86 0.70 8.87
CA ASP A 37 4.23 0.64 9.35
C ASP A 37 4.95 1.99 9.11
N PRO A 38 5.66 2.55 10.11
CA PRO A 38 6.36 3.83 9.99
C PRO A 38 7.37 3.89 8.84
N SER A 39 8.03 2.78 8.50
CA SER A 39 8.96 2.71 7.37
C SER A 39 8.25 3.00 6.05
N GLN A 40 7.03 2.49 5.89
CA GLN A 40 6.23 2.68 4.68
C GLN A 40 5.73 4.12 4.57
N ILE A 41 5.43 4.79 5.69
CA ILE A 41 5.16 6.24 5.68
C ILE A 41 6.39 7.02 5.20
N LYS A 42 7.58 6.71 5.73
CA LYS A 42 8.83 7.38 5.32
C LYS A 42 9.07 7.23 3.82
N TYR A 43 8.95 6.02 3.28
CA TYR A 43 9.10 5.78 1.84
C TYR A 43 8.03 6.51 1.02
N ALA A 44 6.79 6.53 1.50
CA ALA A 44 5.71 7.22 0.83
C ALA A 44 5.95 8.73 0.68
N LEU A 45 6.45 9.36 1.75
CA LEU A 45 6.83 10.77 1.75
C LEU A 45 8.03 11.04 0.85
N GLU A 46 9.03 10.15 0.84
CA GLU A 46 10.19 10.27 -0.05
C GLU A 46 9.78 10.28 -1.53
N GLU A 47 8.92 9.33 -1.94
CA GLU A 47 8.43 9.26 -3.32
C GLU A 47 7.53 10.44 -3.68
N ARG A 48 6.71 10.94 -2.74
CA ARG A 48 5.94 12.18 -2.95
C ARG A 48 6.84 13.40 -3.14
N ARG A 49 7.93 13.50 -2.37
CA ARG A 49 8.92 14.57 -2.52
C ARG A 49 9.60 14.55 -3.88
N LYS A 50 9.95 13.35 -4.40
CA LYS A 50 10.47 13.19 -5.77
C LYS A 50 9.46 13.64 -6.84
N ALA A 51 8.17 13.44 -6.57
CA ALA A 51 7.09 13.91 -7.44
C ALA A 51 6.75 15.41 -7.27
N GLY A 52 7.52 16.16 -6.47
CA GLY A 52 7.35 17.61 -6.29
C GLY A 52 6.36 18.01 -5.21
N PHE A 53 5.83 17.08 -4.41
CA PHE A 53 4.98 17.39 -3.26
C PHE A 53 5.82 17.70 -2.02
N SER A 54 5.40 18.69 -1.22
CA SER A 54 6.08 19.11 0.01
C SER A 54 5.38 18.60 1.27
N ASP A 55 4.59 17.53 1.17
CA ASP A 55 3.84 16.99 2.32
C ASP A 55 4.80 16.45 3.39
N GLU A 56 4.58 16.84 4.65
CA GLU A 56 5.29 16.25 5.81
C GLU A 56 4.57 15.03 6.39
N VAL A 57 3.27 14.89 6.11
CA VAL A 57 2.41 13.84 6.66
C VAL A 57 1.68 13.13 5.52
N PHE A 58 1.66 11.79 5.58
CA PHE A 58 0.94 10.99 4.62
C PHE A 58 -0.51 10.73 5.09
N PRO A 59 -1.55 11.09 4.30
CA PRO A 59 -2.94 10.95 4.72
C PRO A 59 -3.42 9.51 4.54
N GLY A 60 -3.25 8.67 5.56
CA GLY A 60 -3.80 7.31 5.63
C GLY A 60 -2.76 6.21 5.40
N VAL A 61 -3.20 5.08 4.82
CA VAL A 61 -2.33 3.93 4.56
C VAL A 61 -1.72 4.05 3.16
N PRO A 62 -0.39 4.14 3.03
CA PRO A 62 0.26 4.20 1.74
C PRO A 62 0.19 2.85 1.03
N VAL A 63 0.05 2.92 -0.28
CA VAL A 63 0.25 1.80 -1.19
C VAL A 63 1.12 2.21 -2.36
N PHE A 64 1.95 1.28 -2.81
CA PHE A 64 2.96 1.47 -3.83
C PHE A 64 2.57 0.72 -5.10
N GLN A 65 2.76 1.34 -6.24
CA GLN A 65 2.59 0.74 -7.56
C GLN A 65 3.69 1.22 -8.49
N SER A 66 3.87 0.56 -9.62
CA SER A 66 4.75 1.01 -10.70
C SER A 66 3.98 1.22 -11.98
N ARG A 67 4.36 2.25 -12.75
CA ARG A 67 3.84 2.48 -14.11
C ARG A 67 4.26 1.36 -15.07
N SER A 68 5.45 0.80 -14.85
CA SER A 68 6.08 -0.21 -15.70
C SER A 68 5.70 -1.65 -15.33
N LEU A 69 5.22 -1.89 -14.10
CA LEU A 69 4.77 -3.23 -13.68
C LEU A 69 3.32 -3.47 -14.08
N VAL A 70 3.11 -4.12 -15.21
CA VAL A 70 1.79 -4.55 -15.68
C VAL A 70 1.77 -6.07 -15.78
N LEU A 71 0.87 -6.69 -15.05
CA LEU A 71 0.61 -8.12 -15.14
C LEU A 71 -0.48 -8.37 -16.18
N ARG A 72 -0.27 -9.41 -16.98
CA ARG A 72 -1.23 -9.86 -18.00
C ARG A 72 -1.70 -11.24 -17.59
N SER A 73 -3.00 -11.39 -17.38
CA SER A 73 -3.63 -12.70 -17.18
C SER A 73 -4.80 -12.80 -18.14
N GLN A 74 -4.80 -13.83 -18.97
CA GLN A 74 -5.74 -13.98 -20.09
C GLN A 74 -5.79 -12.70 -20.94
N ASN A 75 -6.96 -12.07 -21.08
CA ASN A 75 -7.15 -10.84 -21.82
C ASN A 75 -7.23 -9.59 -20.93
N LYS A 76 -6.87 -9.70 -19.63
CA LYS A 76 -6.90 -8.60 -18.67
C LYS A 76 -5.49 -8.12 -18.34
N ARG A 77 -5.34 -6.80 -18.23
CA ARG A 77 -4.13 -6.14 -17.75
C ARG A 77 -4.43 -5.54 -16.38
N TYR A 78 -3.61 -5.86 -15.40
CA TYR A 78 -3.75 -5.32 -14.05
C TYR A 78 -2.42 -4.77 -13.57
N ARG A 79 -2.50 -3.68 -12.81
CA ARG A 79 -1.34 -3.09 -12.12
C ARG A 79 -1.40 -3.54 -10.67
N PRO A 80 -0.46 -4.39 -10.22
CA PRO A 80 -0.42 -4.79 -8.83
C PRO A 80 -0.10 -3.59 -7.93
N VAL A 81 -0.70 -3.62 -6.74
CA VAL A 81 -0.54 -2.61 -5.69
C VAL A 81 0.01 -3.30 -4.45
N PHE A 82 0.99 -2.70 -3.81
CA PHE A 82 1.72 -3.29 -2.69
C PHE A 82 1.64 -2.40 -1.45
N PHE A 83 1.44 -2.98 -0.28
CA PHE A 83 1.54 -2.25 0.99
C PHE A 83 2.99 -1.97 1.42
N ARG A 84 3.93 -2.80 0.94
CA ARG A 84 5.37 -2.66 1.21
C ARG A 84 6.10 -2.25 -0.06
N ARG A 85 6.87 -1.18 0.00
CA ARG A 85 7.71 -0.71 -1.11
C ARG A 85 8.69 -1.80 -1.56
N GLU A 86 9.25 -2.55 -0.61
CA GLU A 86 10.22 -3.61 -0.86
C GLU A 86 9.63 -4.74 -1.70
N ASP A 87 8.34 -5.08 -1.51
CA ASP A 87 7.67 -6.11 -2.30
C ASP A 87 7.47 -5.65 -3.76
N LEU A 88 7.21 -4.35 -3.98
CA LEU A 88 7.17 -3.76 -5.32
C LEU A 88 8.57 -3.78 -5.98
N GLU A 89 9.60 -3.31 -5.28
CA GLU A 89 10.96 -3.26 -5.79
C GLU A 89 11.49 -4.67 -6.14
N LYS A 90 11.21 -5.66 -5.29
CA LYS A 90 11.53 -7.07 -5.55
C LYS A 90 10.82 -7.60 -6.80
N SER A 91 9.55 -7.24 -6.98
CA SER A 91 8.77 -7.62 -8.17
C SER A 91 9.32 -6.97 -9.45
N LEU A 92 9.69 -5.70 -9.38
CA LEU A 92 10.32 -4.97 -10.49
C LEU A 92 11.69 -5.54 -10.86
N PHE A 93 12.52 -5.82 -9.85
CA PHE A 93 13.83 -6.44 -10.05
C PHE A 93 13.71 -7.80 -10.74
N LYS A 94 12.78 -8.65 -10.27
CA LYS A 94 12.52 -9.95 -10.88
C LYS A 94 12.06 -9.80 -12.35
N ALA A 95 11.09 -8.93 -12.62
CA ALA A 95 10.58 -8.70 -13.97
C ALA A 95 11.65 -8.13 -14.92
N SER A 96 12.51 -7.24 -14.43
CA SER A 96 13.64 -6.66 -15.16
C SER A 96 14.65 -7.72 -15.59
N ARG A 97 15.00 -8.64 -14.67
CA ARG A 97 15.88 -9.77 -14.95
C ARG A 97 15.29 -10.72 -15.99
N GLU A 98 14.00 -11.06 -15.88
CA GLU A 98 13.31 -11.94 -16.82
C GLU A 98 13.18 -11.35 -18.23
N GLN A 99 12.96 -10.04 -18.32
CA GLN A 99 12.81 -9.33 -19.61
C GLN A 99 14.15 -8.86 -20.20
N ASN A 100 15.26 -9.09 -19.50
CA ASN A 100 16.58 -8.55 -19.82
C ASN A 100 16.56 -7.04 -20.10
N ARG A 101 15.83 -6.30 -19.27
CA ARG A 101 15.65 -4.84 -19.35
C ARG A 101 16.16 -4.18 -18.09
N LEU A 102 16.51 -2.90 -18.18
CA LEU A 102 16.86 -2.07 -17.02
C LEU A 102 15.72 -2.07 -15.99
N ASN A 103 16.07 -2.13 -14.71
CA ASN A 103 15.09 -2.12 -13.61
C ASN A 103 14.32 -0.80 -13.60
N PRO A 104 12.99 -0.81 -13.81
CA PRO A 104 12.20 0.41 -13.81
C PRO A 104 12.22 1.16 -12.48
N ALA A 105 12.48 0.48 -11.36
CA ALA A 105 12.62 1.12 -10.04
C ALA A 105 13.75 2.16 -9.98
N LEU A 106 14.73 2.10 -10.89
CA LEU A 106 15.82 3.08 -11.00
C LEU A 106 15.39 4.35 -11.74
N ARG A 107 14.24 4.34 -12.41
CA ARG A 107 13.72 5.50 -13.15
C ARG A 107 12.93 6.37 -12.20
N GLU A 108 13.31 7.64 -12.12
CA GLU A 108 12.57 8.61 -11.33
C GLU A 108 11.11 8.72 -11.80
N GLY A 109 10.17 8.66 -10.86
CA GLY A 109 8.73 8.73 -11.13
C GLY A 109 8.07 7.45 -11.66
N ASP A 110 8.78 6.31 -11.73
CA ASP A 110 8.16 5.02 -12.06
C ASP A 110 7.34 4.46 -10.90
N ILE A 111 7.90 4.54 -9.68
CA ILE A 111 7.20 4.20 -8.45
C ILE A 111 6.22 5.34 -8.13
N GLN A 112 4.98 4.96 -7.88
CA GLN A 112 3.92 5.89 -7.49
C GLN A 112 3.29 5.45 -6.18
N VAL A 113 2.96 6.44 -5.35
CA VAL A 113 2.30 6.21 -4.07
C VAL A 113 0.86 6.68 -4.15
N ARG A 114 -0.06 5.88 -3.64
CA ARG A 114 -1.48 6.23 -3.47
C ARG A 114 -1.94 5.97 -2.05
N VAL A 115 -3.07 6.55 -1.68
CA VAL A 115 -3.76 6.22 -0.43
C VAL A 115 -4.60 4.98 -0.69
N PHE A 116 -4.50 3.98 0.18
CA PHE A 116 -5.19 2.69 0.08
C PHE A 116 -6.69 2.85 -0.21
N TRP A 117 -7.37 3.70 0.58
CA TRP A 117 -8.81 3.93 0.43
C TRP A 117 -9.17 4.52 -0.95
N SER A 118 -8.38 5.47 -1.45
CA SER A 118 -8.57 6.04 -2.79
C SER A 118 -8.32 5.01 -3.90
N SER A 119 -7.45 4.02 -3.66
CA SER A 119 -7.22 2.94 -4.61
C SER A 119 -8.40 1.95 -4.69
N CYS A 120 -9.16 1.80 -3.61
CA CYS A 120 -10.34 0.92 -3.59
C CYS A 120 -11.56 1.53 -4.32
N ILE A 121 -11.67 2.87 -4.35
CA ILE A 121 -12.80 3.58 -4.97
C ILE A 121 -12.59 3.78 -6.49
N GLY A 122 -11.35 3.73 -6.99
CA GLY A 122 -11.02 3.97 -8.41
C GLY A 122 -11.48 2.90 -9.42
N GLY A 123 -12.38 1.99 -9.05
CA GLY A 123 -13.00 1.02 -9.96
C GLY A 123 -14.23 1.54 -10.71
N GLU A 124 -14.74 2.73 -10.35
CA GLU A 124 -15.96 3.32 -10.91
C GLU A 124 -15.70 4.67 -11.59
N THR A 125 -14.76 4.74 -12.55
CA THR A 125 -14.71 5.88 -13.49
C THR A 125 -14.30 5.42 -14.88
N SER A 126 -15.28 4.92 -15.63
CA SER A 126 -15.33 4.97 -17.09
C SER A 126 -16.78 4.81 -17.55
N VAL A 127 -17.58 5.87 -17.37
CA VAL A 127 -18.70 6.17 -18.27
C VAL A 127 -18.71 7.68 -18.45
N SER A 128 -18.18 8.14 -19.57
CA SER A 128 -18.50 9.41 -20.23
C SER A 128 -18.19 9.22 -21.71
#